data_AF-A0A1M3N6D8-F1
#
_entry.id   AF-A0A1M3N6D8-F1
#
_cell.length_a   1.000
_cell.length_b   1.000
_cell.length_c   1.000
_cell.angle_alpha   90.00
_cell.angle_beta   90.00
_cell.angle_gamma   90.00
#
_symmetry.space_group_name_H-M   'P 1'
#
loop_
_entity.id
_entity.type
_entity.pdbx_description
1 polymer ?
#
loop_
_entity_poly.entity_id
_entity_poly.type
_entity_poly.pdbx_seq_one_letter_code
_entity_poly.pdbx_strand_id
1 'polypeptide(L)'
;MATSAPLGNAGGSVDTASMVLSRWFVTIGVLAALGTGACTTYRDQLARGQRAFEQNDHDRTLAILRDLEPDMKRLTMPEQAEYAYLRGMTDYRIGYKSDARHWLSVARTYEERSPGVLPVDWKTRTNEALDELNAVVFSEGTEGLTTSRRSELDDAKELAAKDAKKGRHDGSKDAPTESSSSPAPRK
;
A
#
# COMPACT_ATOMS: atom_id res chain seq x y z
N MET A 1 -54.66 32.27 74.46
CA MET A 1 -56.07 32.25 74.03
C MET A 1 -56.16 31.39 72.79
N ALA A 2 -56.95 30.31 72.86
CA ALA A 2 -57.20 29.36 71.79
C ALA A 2 -58.61 29.59 71.21
N THR A 3 -58.77 29.51 69.88
CA THR A 3 -60.05 29.26 69.17
C THR A 3 -59.66 29.00 67.69
N SER A 4 -59.83 27.78 67.16
CA SER A 4 -61.00 27.22 66.42
C SER A 4 -60.69 27.03 64.91
N ALA A 5 -60.72 25.78 64.45
CA ALA A 5 -60.72 25.32 63.04
C ALA A 5 -62.16 25.42 62.43
N PRO A 6 -62.57 24.83 61.27
CA PRO A 6 -61.87 24.04 60.22
C PRO A 6 -62.35 24.24 58.73
N LEU A 7 -61.77 23.43 57.81
CA LEU A 7 -62.32 22.84 56.55
C LEU A 7 -62.56 23.69 55.28
N GLY A 8 -61.95 23.25 54.16
CA GLY A 8 -62.33 23.64 52.79
C GLY A 8 -61.53 22.88 51.72
N ASN A 9 -62.16 21.87 51.11
CA ASN A 9 -61.66 20.95 50.08
C ASN A 9 -61.83 21.52 48.65
N ALA A 10 -60.82 21.39 47.80
CA ALA A 10 -60.89 21.33 46.32
C ALA A 10 -59.48 20.95 45.82
N GLY A 11 -59.22 19.81 45.18
CA GLY A 11 -59.84 19.40 43.92
C GLY A 11 -59.07 20.02 42.76
N GLY A 12 -57.92 19.46 42.39
CA GLY A 12 -57.06 19.98 41.32
C GLY A 12 -56.40 18.83 40.56
N SER A 13 -56.96 18.56 39.38
CA SER A 13 -56.60 17.55 38.37
C SER A 13 -55.09 17.40 38.14
N VAL A 14 -54.58 16.17 38.21
CA VAL A 14 -53.27 15.84 37.65
C VAL A 14 -53.43 15.68 36.15
N ASP A 15 -53.04 16.71 35.39
CA ASP A 15 -53.07 16.67 33.92
C ASP A 15 -51.97 15.76 33.39
N THR A 16 -52.35 14.49 33.20
CA THR A 16 -51.59 13.36 32.62
C THR A 16 -51.17 13.54 31.15
N ALA A 17 -51.14 14.75 30.61
CA ALA A 17 -51.01 15.01 29.17
C ALA A 17 -49.64 15.61 28.75
N SER A 18 -48.69 15.82 29.68
CA SER A 18 -47.43 16.54 29.39
C SER A 18 -46.19 15.65 29.26
N MET A 19 -46.33 14.33 29.11
CA MET A 19 -45.18 13.41 29.07
C MET A 19 -44.87 12.78 27.70
N VAL A 20 -45.74 12.93 26.69
CA VAL A 20 -45.52 12.26 25.39
C VAL A 20 -44.77 13.14 24.39
N LEU A 21 -44.80 14.47 24.54
CA LEU A 21 -44.19 15.39 23.58
C LEU A 21 -42.69 15.64 23.81
N SER A 22 -42.17 15.33 25.01
CA SER A 22 -40.75 15.53 25.35
C SER A 22 -39.84 14.40 24.85
N ARG A 23 -40.38 13.19 24.61
CA ARG A 23 -39.57 12.03 24.22
C ARG A 23 -39.20 12.00 22.73
N TRP A 24 -39.92 12.74 21.89
CA TRP A 24 -39.70 12.79 20.43
C TRP A 24 -38.69 13.86 19.99
N PHE A 25 -38.52 14.93 20.76
CA PHE A 25 -37.52 15.96 20.46
C PHE A 25 -36.11 15.57 20.87
N VAL A 26 -35.96 14.70 21.88
CA VAL A 26 -34.64 14.21 22.32
C VAL A 26 -34.01 13.26 21.29
N THR A 27 -34.82 12.46 20.58
CA THR A 27 -34.30 11.54 19.56
C THR A 27 -33.87 12.24 18.27
N ILE A 28 -34.54 13.33 17.87
CA ILE A 28 -34.16 14.13 16.69
C ILE A 28 -32.92 15.00 16.98
N GLY A 29 -32.78 15.52 18.20
CA GLY A 29 -31.60 16.31 18.61
C GLY A 29 -30.28 15.52 18.63
N VAL A 30 -30.33 14.22 18.96
CA VAL A 30 -29.14 13.34 18.99
C VAL A 30 -28.68 12.93 17.58
N LEU A 31 -29.59 12.85 16.60
CA LEU A 31 -29.24 12.44 15.23
C LEU A 31 -28.62 13.58 14.39
N ALA A 32 -28.90 14.84 14.72
CA ALA A 32 -28.39 16.00 13.99
C ALA A 32 -26.95 16.39 14.35
N ALA A 33 -26.39 15.88 15.45
CA ALA A 33 -25.03 16.20 15.90
C ALA A 33 -23.92 15.42 15.16
N LEU A 34 -24.27 14.45 14.30
CA LEU A 34 -23.31 13.58 13.61
C LEU A 34 -22.91 14.08 12.21
N GLY A 35 -23.44 15.21 11.74
CA GLY A 35 -23.36 15.61 10.33
C GLY A 35 -22.33 16.69 9.94
N THR A 36 -21.60 17.32 10.87
CA THR A 36 -20.79 18.53 10.56
C THR A 36 -19.27 18.33 10.54
N GLY A 37 -18.77 17.08 10.51
CA GLY A 37 -17.32 16.78 10.63
C GLY A 37 -16.57 16.38 9.34
N ALA A 38 -17.20 16.40 8.17
CA ALA A 38 -16.65 15.71 6.97
C ALA A 38 -15.50 16.45 6.24
N CYS A 39 -15.17 17.70 6.60
CA CYS A 39 -14.10 18.46 5.95
C CYS A 39 -12.74 18.40 6.68
N THR A 40 -12.61 17.63 7.77
CA THR A 40 -11.36 17.56 8.55
C THR A 40 -10.87 16.14 8.82
N THR A 41 -11.50 15.11 8.25
CA THR A 41 -11.19 13.70 8.59
C THR A 41 -9.84 13.24 8.03
N TYR A 42 -9.50 13.60 6.78
CA TYR A 42 -8.27 13.11 6.12
C TYR A 42 -7.01 13.69 6.74
N ARG A 43 -7.04 14.99 7.06
CA ARG A 43 -5.95 15.68 7.76
C ARG A 43 -5.77 15.15 9.17
N ASP A 44 -6.87 14.90 9.88
CA ASP A 44 -6.82 14.28 11.21
C ASP A 44 -6.28 12.84 11.14
N GLN A 45 -6.69 12.05 10.14
CA GLN A 45 -6.14 10.72 9.89
C GLN A 45 -4.63 10.78 9.64
N LEU A 46 -4.16 11.69 8.80
CA LEU A 46 -2.74 11.89 8.55
C LEU A 46 -1.99 12.25 9.84
N ALA A 47 -2.50 13.21 10.62
CA ALA A 47 -1.92 13.60 11.90
C ALA A 47 -1.94 12.48 12.95
N ARG A 48 -2.93 11.58 12.92
CA ARG A 48 -2.97 10.36 13.75
C ARG A 48 -1.92 9.35 13.30
N GLY A 49 -1.72 9.19 11.99
CA GLY A 49 -0.68 8.36 11.40
C GLY A 49 0.72 8.86 11.79
N GLN A 50 0.97 10.16 11.66
CA GLN A 50 2.24 10.78 12.06
C GLN A 50 2.54 10.55 13.54
N ARG A 51 1.56 10.76 14.43
CA ARG A 51 1.73 10.51 15.88
C ARG A 51 2.05 9.05 16.19
N ALA A 52 1.42 8.09 15.51
CA ALA A 52 1.75 6.68 15.65
C ALA A 52 3.17 6.38 15.17
N PHE A 53 3.60 7.02 14.07
CA PHE A 53 4.93 6.86 13.52
C PHE A 53 6.02 7.37 14.48
N GLU A 54 5.80 8.54 15.07
CA GLU A 54 6.70 9.14 16.07
C GLU A 54 6.81 8.28 17.34
N GLN A 55 5.78 7.52 17.67
CA GLN A 55 5.76 6.55 18.77
C GLN A 55 6.44 5.22 18.42
N ASN A 56 7.00 5.07 17.21
CA ASN A 56 7.53 3.82 16.65
C ASN A 56 6.49 2.69 16.55
N ASP A 57 5.19 3.02 16.54
CA ASP A 57 4.10 2.06 16.33
C ASP A 57 3.83 1.92 14.83
N HIS A 58 4.73 1.20 14.14
CA HIS A 58 4.73 1.09 12.68
C HIS A 58 3.53 0.29 12.14
N ASP A 59 3.07 -0.72 12.86
CA ASP A 59 1.88 -1.50 12.47
C ASP A 59 0.61 -0.65 12.52
N ARG A 60 0.44 0.15 13.58
CA ARG A 60 -0.68 1.09 13.68
C ARG A 60 -0.59 2.21 12.66
N THR A 61 0.61 2.75 12.44
CA THR A 61 0.86 3.75 11.41
C THR A 61 0.41 3.22 10.05
N LEU A 62 0.86 2.01 9.70
CA LEU A 62 0.53 1.34 8.46
C LEU A 62 -0.99 1.15 8.29
N ALA A 63 -1.68 0.73 9.35
CA ALA A 63 -3.12 0.55 9.32
C ALA A 63 -3.86 1.88 9.05
N ILE A 64 -3.47 2.97 9.73
CA ILE A 64 -4.07 4.30 9.54
C ILE A 64 -3.82 4.82 8.12
N LEU A 65 -2.58 4.69 7.61
CA LEU A 65 -2.23 5.21 6.30
C LEU A 65 -2.91 4.43 5.17
N ARG A 66 -3.08 3.11 5.29
CA ARG A 66 -3.82 2.29 4.31
C ARG A 66 -5.31 2.66 4.24
N ASP A 67 -5.91 3.01 5.38
CA ASP A 67 -7.30 3.52 5.41
C ASP A 67 -7.42 4.88 4.71
N LEU A 68 -6.41 5.75 4.85
CA LEU A 68 -6.34 7.06 4.21
C LEU A 68 -6.01 7.00 2.70
N GLU A 69 -5.37 5.94 2.22
CA GLU A 69 -4.82 5.81 0.86
C GLU A 69 -5.83 6.15 -0.27
N PRO A 70 -7.08 5.66 -0.26
CA PRO A 70 -8.06 5.97 -1.31
C PRO A 70 -8.37 7.48 -1.43
N ASP A 71 -8.23 8.21 -0.32
CA ASP A 71 -8.55 9.63 -0.21
C ASP A 71 -7.31 10.53 -0.19
N MET A 72 -6.11 9.99 -0.38
CA MET A 72 -4.84 10.74 -0.42
C MET A 72 -4.90 11.92 -1.39
N LYS A 73 -5.60 11.80 -2.54
CA LYS A 73 -5.73 12.88 -3.53
C LYS A 73 -6.51 14.10 -3.02
N ARG A 74 -7.25 13.98 -1.91
CA ARG A 74 -7.97 15.08 -1.26
C ARG A 74 -7.08 15.92 -0.37
N LEU A 75 -5.92 15.40 0.03
CA LEU A 75 -4.90 16.12 0.77
C LEU A 75 -4.26 17.20 -0.10
N THR A 76 -3.75 18.25 0.52
CA THR A 76 -2.91 19.25 -0.18
C THR A 76 -1.58 18.64 -0.59
N MET A 77 -0.86 19.27 -1.53
CA MET A 77 0.43 18.74 -2.00
C MET A 77 1.45 18.51 -0.85
N PRO A 78 1.61 19.41 0.14
CA PRO A 78 2.45 19.14 1.30
C PRO A 78 2.02 17.92 2.12
N GLU A 79 0.71 17.78 2.35
CA GLU A 79 0.14 16.64 3.09
C GLU A 79 0.29 15.33 2.30
N GLN A 80 0.25 15.37 0.96
CA GLN A 80 0.55 14.21 0.11
C GLN A 80 2.04 13.81 0.20
N ALA A 81 2.95 14.79 0.26
CA ALA A 81 4.37 14.54 0.45
C ALA A 81 4.65 13.90 1.82
N GLU A 82 4.03 14.43 2.88
CA GLU A 82 4.07 13.87 4.23
C GLU A 82 3.51 12.44 4.26
N TYR A 83 2.34 12.22 3.65
CA TYR A 83 1.76 10.88 3.54
C TYR A 83 2.74 9.91 2.87
N ALA A 84 3.31 10.27 1.72
CA ALA A 84 4.23 9.40 0.98
C ALA A 84 5.50 9.09 1.79
N TYR A 85 6.03 10.08 2.51
CA TYR A 85 7.16 9.89 3.42
C TYR A 85 6.81 8.91 4.55
N LEU A 86 5.72 9.15 5.28
CA LEU A 86 5.30 8.32 6.40
C LEU A 86 5.00 6.89 5.94
N ARG A 87 4.30 6.72 4.81
CA ARG A 87 3.98 5.41 4.22
C ARG A 87 5.27 4.66 3.86
N GLY A 88 6.17 5.31 3.13
CA GLY A 88 7.43 4.70 2.69
C GLY A 88 8.39 4.37 3.82
N MET A 89 8.56 5.26 4.80
CA MET A 89 9.41 4.99 5.97
C MET A 89 8.82 3.94 6.90
N THR A 90 7.49 3.82 6.97
CA THR A 90 6.83 2.75 7.73
C THR A 90 7.08 1.40 7.06
N ASP A 91 6.86 1.32 5.74
CA ASP A 91 7.16 0.10 4.98
C ASP A 91 8.64 -0.28 5.07
N TYR A 92 9.53 0.71 5.03
CA TYR A 92 10.96 0.51 5.18
C TYR A 92 11.31 -0.15 6.52
N ARG A 93 10.74 0.35 7.62
CA ARG A 93 10.99 -0.16 8.98
C ARG A 93 10.38 -1.54 9.24
N ILE A 94 9.26 -1.85 8.60
CA ILE A 94 8.63 -3.18 8.67
C ILE A 94 9.38 -4.19 7.79
N GLY A 95 10.07 -3.72 6.74
CA GLY A 95 10.81 -4.56 5.80
C GLY A 95 10.07 -4.83 4.48
N TYR A 96 8.99 -4.12 4.19
CA TYR A 96 8.29 -4.17 2.90
C TYR A 96 9.04 -3.36 1.84
N LYS A 97 10.21 -3.89 1.43
CA LYS A 97 11.19 -3.19 0.58
C LYS A 97 10.61 -2.63 -0.73
N SER A 98 9.71 -3.35 -1.41
CA SER A 98 9.11 -2.89 -2.67
C SER A 98 8.20 -1.66 -2.46
N ASP A 99 7.31 -1.75 -1.47
CA ASP A 99 6.37 -0.66 -1.16
C ASP A 99 7.11 0.55 -0.62
N ALA A 100 8.14 0.31 0.21
CA ALA A 100 9.03 1.34 0.70
C ALA A 100 9.70 2.12 -0.44
N ARG A 101 10.30 1.43 -1.43
CA ARG A 101 10.90 2.06 -2.60
C ARG A 101 9.88 2.90 -3.36
N HIS A 102 8.69 2.35 -3.58
CA HIS A 102 7.63 3.04 -4.30
C HIS A 102 7.26 4.35 -3.60
N TRP A 103 6.85 4.30 -2.35
CA TRP A 103 6.37 5.47 -1.62
C TRP A 103 7.47 6.49 -1.30
N LEU A 104 8.68 6.05 -0.98
CA LEU A 104 9.82 6.96 -0.80
C LEU A 104 10.21 7.65 -2.11
N SER A 105 10.10 6.96 -3.26
CA SER A 105 10.31 7.61 -4.56
C SER A 105 9.24 8.68 -4.82
N VAL A 106 7.98 8.42 -4.47
CA VAL A 106 6.88 9.39 -4.57
C VAL A 106 7.17 10.61 -3.68
N ALA A 107 7.58 10.41 -2.42
CA ALA A 107 7.96 11.50 -1.51
C ALA A 107 9.10 12.35 -2.10
N ARG A 108 10.13 11.72 -2.67
CA ARG A 108 11.22 12.43 -3.35
C ARG A 108 10.72 13.25 -4.54
N THR A 109 9.78 12.72 -5.34
CA THR A 109 9.24 13.48 -6.47
C THR A 109 8.45 14.72 -6.04
N TYR A 110 7.77 14.70 -4.88
CA TYR A 110 7.12 15.90 -4.35
C TYR A 110 8.14 16.99 -3.99
N GLU A 111 9.25 16.60 -3.35
CA GLU A 111 10.35 17.51 -3.03
C GLU A 111 11.07 18.05 -4.27
N GLU A 112 11.24 17.24 -5.31
CA GLU A 112 11.80 17.69 -6.59
C GLU A 112 10.86 18.68 -7.30
N ARG A 113 9.55 18.47 -7.23
CA ARG A 113 8.54 19.37 -7.83
C ARG A 113 8.38 20.67 -7.06
N SER A 114 8.52 20.63 -5.74
CA SER A 114 8.36 21.77 -4.85
C SER A 114 9.41 21.71 -3.74
N PRO A 115 10.59 22.32 -3.96
CA PRO A 115 11.68 22.30 -2.99
C PRO A 115 11.24 22.85 -1.62
N GLY A 116 11.56 22.12 -0.55
CA GLY A 116 11.22 22.51 0.83
C GLY A 116 9.81 22.09 1.26
N VAL A 117 9.15 21.20 0.52
CA VAL A 117 7.86 20.63 0.96
C VAL A 117 8.06 19.61 2.09
N LEU A 118 9.18 18.86 2.05
CA LEU A 118 9.56 17.95 3.12
C LEU A 118 10.51 18.66 4.11
N PRO A 119 10.39 18.40 5.42
CA PRO A 119 11.41 18.74 6.39
C PRO A 119 12.79 18.20 5.96
N VAL A 120 13.86 18.95 6.22
CA VAL A 120 15.21 18.61 5.76
C VAL A 120 15.66 17.24 6.26
N ASP A 121 15.34 16.89 7.49
CA ASP A 121 15.66 15.59 8.08
C ASP A 121 14.86 14.43 7.45
N TRP A 122 13.63 14.69 7.00
CA TRP A 122 12.81 13.70 6.28
C TRP A 122 13.36 13.47 4.88
N LYS A 123 13.77 14.54 4.19
CA LYS A 123 14.43 14.46 2.89
C LYS A 123 15.72 13.65 2.95
N THR A 124 16.59 13.91 3.92
CA THR A 124 17.83 13.14 4.12
C THR A 124 17.53 11.67 4.33
N ARG A 125 16.64 11.34 5.27
CA ARG A 125 16.22 9.95 5.54
C ARG A 125 15.61 9.24 4.32
N THR A 126 14.84 9.98 3.51
CA THR A 126 14.25 9.44 2.27
C THR A 126 15.33 9.04 1.28
N ASN A 127 16.34 9.89 1.07
CA ASN A 127 17.42 9.62 0.13
C ASN A 127 18.30 8.46 0.61
N GLU A 128 18.69 8.45 1.88
CA GLU A 128 19.47 7.37 2.48
C GLU A 128 18.76 6.01 2.37
N ALA A 129 17.46 5.97 2.71
CA ALA A 129 16.67 4.75 2.59
C ALA A 129 16.51 4.29 1.14
N LEU A 130 16.31 5.22 0.19
CA LEU A 130 16.28 4.89 -1.23
C LEU A 130 17.61 4.35 -1.73
N ASP A 131 18.74 4.92 -1.32
CA ASP A 131 20.07 4.46 -1.72
C ASP A 131 20.33 3.03 -1.23
N GLU A 132 20.02 2.74 0.03
CA GLU A 132 20.11 1.39 0.60
C GLU A 132 19.18 0.41 -0.14
N LEU A 133 17.92 0.78 -0.29
CA LEU A 133 16.94 -0.07 -0.96
C LEU A 133 17.31 -0.34 -2.42
N ASN A 134 17.89 0.62 -3.13
CA ASN A 134 18.33 0.47 -4.52
C ASN A 134 19.60 -0.38 -4.62
N ALA A 135 20.55 -0.22 -3.70
CA ALA A 135 21.78 -1.01 -3.66
C ALA A 135 21.49 -2.51 -3.63
N VAL A 136 20.48 -2.93 -2.84
CA VAL A 136 20.02 -4.33 -2.79
C VAL A 136 19.62 -4.82 -4.19
N VAL A 137 18.82 -4.06 -4.94
CA VAL A 137 18.38 -4.47 -6.29
C VAL A 137 19.55 -4.60 -7.25
N PHE A 138 20.53 -3.70 -7.19
CA PHE A 138 21.70 -3.76 -8.06
C PHE A 138 22.61 -4.95 -7.72
N SER A 139 22.75 -5.29 -6.43
CA SER A 139 23.50 -6.48 -6.00
C SER A 139 22.78 -7.78 -6.39
N GLU A 140 21.55 -7.98 -5.95
CA GLU A 140 20.76 -9.20 -6.22
C GLU A 140 20.47 -9.37 -7.72
N GLY A 141 20.21 -8.27 -8.43
CA GLY A 141 19.91 -8.29 -9.86
C GLY A 141 21.10 -8.69 -10.73
N THR A 142 22.32 -8.27 -10.38
CA THR A 142 23.52 -8.64 -11.14
C THR A 142 23.90 -10.11 -10.93
N GLU A 143 23.73 -10.64 -9.72
CA GLU A 143 23.94 -12.05 -9.43
C GLU A 143 22.92 -12.96 -10.13
N GLY A 144 21.64 -12.56 -10.16
CA GLY A 144 20.59 -13.31 -10.86
C GLY A 144 20.79 -13.35 -12.39
N LEU A 145 21.21 -12.23 -13.00
CA LEU A 145 21.48 -12.16 -14.44
C LEU A 145 22.73 -12.94 -14.85
N THR A 146 23.79 -12.91 -14.03
CA THR A 146 25.02 -13.66 -14.31
C THR A 146 24.81 -15.17 -14.18
N THR A 147 24.01 -15.60 -13.20
CA THR A 147 23.64 -17.01 -13.01
C THR A 147 22.77 -17.51 -14.16
N SER A 148 21.75 -16.74 -14.56
CA SER A 148 20.87 -17.10 -15.69
C SER A 148 21.65 -17.25 -16.99
N ARG A 149 22.51 -16.27 -17.31
CA ARG A 149 23.38 -16.33 -18.50
C ARG A 149 24.33 -17.52 -18.47
N ARG A 150 24.86 -17.88 -17.29
CA ARG A 150 25.73 -19.04 -17.15
C ARG A 150 24.98 -20.35 -17.39
N SER A 151 23.77 -20.48 -16.86
CA SER A 151 22.88 -21.62 -17.17
C SER A 151 22.62 -21.74 -18.66
N GLU A 152 22.20 -20.65 -19.33
CA GLU A 152 21.93 -20.66 -20.77
C GLU A 152 23.15 -21.08 -21.60
N LEU A 153 24.35 -20.64 -21.21
CA LEU A 153 25.60 -21.01 -21.87
C LEU A 153 25.98 -22.49 -21.63
N ASP A 154 25.69 -23.02 -20.45
CA ASP A 154 25.99 -24.41 -20.12
C ASP A 154 24.97 -25.37 -20.75
N ASP A 155 23.69 -24.98 -20.80
CA ASP A 155 22.64 -25.67 -21.56
C ASP A 155 22.96 -25.71 -23.06
N ALA A 156 23.41 -24.59 -23.64
CA ALA A 156 23.82 -24.53 -25.04
C ALA A 156 25.02 -25.45 -25.35
N LYS A 157 26.00 -25.55 -24.44
CA LYS A 157 27.14 -26.47 -24.59
C LYS A 157 26.71 -27.93 -24.46
N GLU A 158 25.79 -28.24 -23.56
CA GLU A 158 25.28 -29.60 -23.39
C GLU A 158 24.53 -30.07 -24.64
N LEU A 159 23.71 -29.20 -25.24
CA LEU A 159 23.04 -29.47 -26.52
C LEU A 159 24.06 -29.69 -27.65
N ALA A 160 25.05 -28.82 -27.79
CA ALA A 160 26.11 -28.98 -28.79
C ALA A 160 26.94 -30.28 -28.60
N ALA A 161 27.19 -30.68 -27.36
CA ALA A 161 27.90 -31.93 -27.05
C ALA A 161 27.07 -33.19 -27.35
N LYS A 162 25.74 -33.12 -27.15
CA LYS A 162 24.81 -34.21 -27.50
C LYS A 162 24.70 -34.37 -29.02
N ASP A 163 24.63 -33.28 -29.77
CA ASP A 163 24.61 -33.31 -31.24
C ASP A 163 25.91 -33.88 -31.82
N ALA A 164 27.07 -33.51 -31.26
CA ALA A 164 28.37 -34.05 -31.68
C ALA A 164 28.53 -35.56 -31.37
N LYS A 165 27.92 -36.08 -30.31
CA LYS A 165 27.91 -37.52 -30.00
C LYS A 165 26.91 -38.30 -30.86
N LYS A 166 25.76 -37.72 -31.18
CA LYS A 166 24.74 -38.34 -32.03
C LYS A 166 25.25 -38.56 -33.46
N GLY A 167 26.08 -37.64 -33.98
CA GLY A 167 26.74 -37.79 -35.29
C GLY A 167 27.87 -38.82 -35.36
N ARG A 168 28.29 -39.44 -34.25
CA ARG A 168 29.33 -40.50 -34.24
C ARG A 168 28.81 -41.93 -34.12
N HIS A 169 27.52 -42.13 -33.81
CA HIS A 169 26.93 -43.47 -33.66
C HIS A 169 26.19 -43.97 -34.92
N ASP A 170 26.15 -43.15 -35.96
CA ASP A 170 25.71 -43.49 -37.31
C ASP A 170 26.99 -43.55 -38.16
N GLY A 171 27.46 -44.74 -38.51
CA GLY A 171 28.61 -44.87 -39.41
C GLY A 171 29.49 -46.09 -39.20
N SER A 172 28.92 -47.28 -38.98
CA SER A 172 29.63 -48.51 -39.37
C SER A 172 28.65 -49.63 -39.75
N LYS A 173 28.82 -50.11 -40.99
CA LYS A 173 28.20 -51.27 -41.68
C LYS A 173 26.74 -51.07 -42.13
N ASP A 174 26.36 -51.22 -43.41
CA ASP A 174 26.88 -52.03 -44.52
C ASP A 174 26.59 -51.39 -45.90
N ALA A 175 27.44 -51.66 -46.90
CA ALA A 175 27.07 -51.52 -48.32
C ALA A 175 26.28 -52.77 -48.75
N PRO A 176 25.32 -52.67 -49.71
CA PRO A 176 25.70 -52.96 -51.09
C PRO A 176 24.90 -52.22 -52.20
N THR A 177 25.61 -52.02 -53.34
CA THR A 177 25.20 -52.03 -54.76
C THR A 177 23.88 -51.41 -55.27
N GLU A 178 24.07 -50.51 -56.25
CA GLU A 178 23.24 -50.13 -57.42
C GLU A 178 21.75 -50.52 -57.50
N SER A 179 20.90 -49.51 -57.78
CA SER A 179 19.91 -49.57 -58.87
C SER A 179 19.13 -48.24 -58.98
N SER A 180 19.43 -47.47 -60.04
CA SER A 180 18.48 -46.80 -60.95
C SER A 180 17.07 -46.42 -60.42
N SER A 181 16.76 -45.11 -60.37
CA SER A 181 15.82 -44.45 -61.32
C SER A 181 15.44 -43.03 -60.87
N SER A 182 15.71 -42.04 -61.71
CA SER A 182 15.06 -40.71 -61.72
C SER A 182 13.59 -40.87 -62.17
N PRO A 183 12.60 -39.99 -61.84
CA PRO A 183 12.60 -38.62 -62.39
C PRO A 183 11.92 -37.48 -61.57
N ALA A 184 12.48 -36.28 -61.78
CA ALA A 184 11.86 -34.96 -62.00
C ALA A 184 11.14 -34.19 -60.86
N PRO A 185 11.31 -32.84 -60.82
CA PRO A 185 10.68 -31.95 -59.85
C PRO A 185 9.30 -31.47 -60.31
N ARG A 186 8.42 -31.14 -59.37
CA ARG A 186 7.18 -30.42 -59.66
C ARG A 186 7.12 -29.10 -58.88
N LYS A 187 6.70 -28.09 -59.65
CA LYS A 187 6.71 -26.64 -59.48
C LYS A 187 6.14 -26.12 -58.16
#